data_AF-A0A9E5FCZ5-F1
#
_entry.id   AF-A0A9E5FCZ5-F1
#
_cell.length_a   1.000
_cell.length_b   1.000
_cell.length_c   1.000
_cell.angle_alpha   90.00
_cell.angle_beta   90.00
_cell.angle_gamma   90.00
#
_symmetry.space_group_name_H-M   'P 1'
#
loop_
_entity.id
_entity.type
_entity.pdbx_description
1 polymer ?
#
loop_
_entity_poly.entity_id
_entity_poly.type
_entity_poly.pdbx_seq_one_letter_code
_entity_poly.pdbx_strand_id
1 'polypeptide(L)'
;MEAIRSLLSHVRTTGIAPGHFPGLLHVLIGRTITQMNGEVVSRGVTWRECAALLKNARIDPDLVRSLGQDPADLPPRDREKYWYIALTRFPVGGEAARSSAVAMGPWLSKAGLLVSDLG
;
A
#
# COMPACT_ATOMS: atom_id res chain seq x y z
N MET A 1 -11.10 -8.28 4.35
CA MET A 1 -10.81 -7.73 2.99
C MET A 1 -11.57 -6.45 2.68
N GLU A 2 -12.82 -6.26 3.12
CA GLU A 2 -13.59 -5.05 2.80
C GLU A 2 -12.99 -3.76 3.35
N ALA A 3 -12.48 -3.79 4.58
CA ALA A 3 -11.81 -2.62 5.16
C ALA A 3 -10.50 -2.24 4.44
N ILE A 4 -9.73 -3.19 3.87
CA ILE A 4 -8.57 -2.88 3.01
C ILE A 4 -9.04 -2.22 1.70
N ARG A 5 -10.13 -2.70 1.12
CA ARG A 5 -10.72 -2.07 -0.08
C ARG A 5 -11.21 -0.65 0.21
N SER A 6 -11.85 -0.44 1.36
CA SER A 6 -12.26 0.88 1.83
C SER A 6 -11.05 1.80 2.00
N LEU A 7 -9.97 1.32 2.64
CA LEU A 7 -8.72 2.06 2.76
C LEU A 7 -8.16 2.46 1.39
N LEU A 8 -8.01 1.52 0.46
CA LEU A 8 -7.49 1.81 -0.88
C LEU A 8 -8.42 2.72 -1.69
N SER A 9 -9.73 2.63 -1.48
CA SER A 9 -10.68 3.58 -2.06
C SER A 9 -10.46 4.98 -1.49
N HIS A 10 -10.27 5.10 -0.18
CA HIS A 10 -9.97 6.38 0.47
C HIS A 10 -8.68 6.97 -0.08
N VAL A 11 -7.61 6.17 -0.12
CA VAL A 11 -6.32 6.51 -0.76
C VAL A 11 -6.53 7.05 -2.18
N ARG A 12 -7.33 6.37 -3.00
CA ARG A 12 -7.60 6.82 -4.37
C ARG A 12 -8.33 8.17 -4.39
N THR A 13 -9.32 8.36 -3.51
CA THR A 13 -10.16 9.57 -3.50
C THR A 13 -9.46 10.79 -2.92
N THR A 14 -8.66 10.62 -1.87
CA THR A 14 -7.94 11.70 -1.21
C THR A 14 -6.57 11.96 -1.82
N GLY A 15 -6.14 11.08 -2.73
CA GLY A 15 -4.76 10.94 -3.14
C GLY A 15 -3.94 10.20 -2.07
N ILE A 16 -2.88 9.53 -2.51
CA ILE A 16 -1.77 9.19 -1.62
C ILE A 16 -1.14 10.53 -1.24
N ALA A 17 -0.95 10.78 0.06
CA ALA A 17 -0.11 11.89 0.49
C ALA A 17 1.23 11.79 -0.29
N PRO A 18 1.60 12.78 -1.12
CA PRO A 18 2.67 12.62 -2.09
C PRO A 18 3.95 12.08 -1.44
N GLY A 19 4.47 10.95 -1.93
CA GLY A 19 5.66 10.29 -1.38
C GLY A 19 5.40 9.14 -0.39
N HIS A 20 4.14 8.82 -0.07
CA HIS A 20 3.83 7.79 0.94
C HIS A 20 3.44 6.40 0.39
N PHE A 21 3.47 6.20 -0.93
CA PHE A 21 3.16 4.90 -1.51
C PHE A 21 4.09 3.75 -1.02
N PRO A 22 5.42 3.93 -0.84
CA PRO A 22 6.27 2.93 -0.21
C PRO A 22 5.76 2.46 1.16
N GLY A 23 5.31 3.41 2.00
CA GLY A 23 4.76 3.14 3.32
C GLY A 23 3.43 2.39 3.26
N LEU A 24 2.56 2.74 2.32
CA LEU A 24 1.31 2.02 2.11
C LEU A 24 1.57 0.54 1.80
N LEU A 25 2.55 0.24 0.95
CA LEU A 25 2.91 -1.13 0.61
C LEU A 25 3.49 -1.88 1.81
N HIS A 26 4.35 -1.22 2.60
CA HIS A 26 4.88 -1.77 3.85
C HIS A 26 3.77 -2.19 4.81
N VAL A 27 2.80 -1.29 5.03
CA VAL A 27 1.66 -1.51 5.91
C VAL A 27 0.77 -2.65 5.40
N LEU A 28 0.42 -2.65 4.11
CA LEU A 28 -0.49 -3.65 3.54
C LEU A 28 0.10 -5.06 3.58
N ILE A 29 1.39 -5.21 3.27
CA ILE A 29 2.02 -6.53 3.10
C ILE A 29 2.51 -7.09 4.43
N GLY A 30 3.14 -6.25 5.26
CA GLY A 30 3.89 -6.72 6.41
C GLY A 30 3.23 -6.51 7.76
N ARG A 31 2.18 -5.69 7.86
CA ARG A 31 1.68 -5.22 9.16
C ARG A 31 0.23 -5.63 9.42
N THR A 32 -0.08 -5.82 10.70
CA THR A 32 -1.45 -6.01 11.16
C THR A 32 -2.12 -4.65 11.21
N ILE A 33 -3.29 -4.55 10.60
CA ILE A 33 -4.15 -3.37 10.61
C ILE A 33 -5.36 -3.70 11.47
N THR A 34 -5.65 -2.86 12.44
CA THR A 34 -6.84 -2.95 13.30
C THR A 34 -7.67 -1.68 13.19
N GLN A 35 -8.97 -1.80 13.38
CA GLN A 35 -9.83 -0.65 13.60
C GLN A 35 -9.67 -0.13 15.04
N MET A 36 -10.09 1.11 15.28
CA MET A 36 -10.10 1.71 16.63
C MET A 36 -10.96 0.93 17.65
N ASN A 37 -11.93 0.14 17.18
CA ASN A 37 -12.75 -0.75 18.03
C ASN A 37 -12.05 -2.07 18.42
N GLY A 38 -10.81 -2.28 17.96
CA GLY A 38 -10.03 -3.51 18.21
C GLY A 38 -10.21 -4.62 17.18
N GLU A 39 -11.09 -4.46 16.18
CA GLU A 39 -11.30 -5.46 15.13
C GLU A 39 -10.08 -5.53 14.21
N VAL A 40 -9.59 -6.76 13.95
CA VAL A 40 -8.49 -6.99 13.01
C VAL A 40 -8.99 -6.92 11.57
N VAL A 41 -8.51 -5.92 10.83
CA VAL A 41 -8.83 -5.69 9.41
C VAL A 41 -7.97 -6.56 8.50
N SER A 42 -6.70 -6.69 8.82
CA SER A 42 -5.68 -7.40 8.05
C SER A 42 -4.56 -7.86 8.97
N ARG A 43 -3.92 -8.99 8.66
CA ARG A 43 -2.66 -9.42 9.30
C ARG A 43 -1.45 -9.27 8.35
N GLY A 44 -1.60 -8.44 7.33
CA GLY A 44 -0.72 -8.42 6.17
C GLY A 44 -1.29 -9.27 5.03
N VAL A 45 -0.99 -8.87 3.80
CA VAL A 45 -1.36 -9.60 2.59
C VAL A 45 -0.11 -10.04 1.84
N THR A 46 -0.20 -11.13 1.09
CA THR A 46 0.87 -11.54 0.19
C THR A 46 1.08 -10.52 -0.94
N TRP A 47 2.24 -10.55 -1.61
CA TRP A 47 2.48 -9.72 -2.80
C TRP A 47 1.44 -9.90 -3.90
N ARG A 48 0.97 -11.14 -4.09
CA ARG A 48 -0.06 -11.45 -5.08
C ARG A 48 -1.40 -10.83 -4.72
N GLU A 49 -1.81 -10.94 -3.46
CA GLU A 49 -3.04 -10.30 -2.98
C GLU A 49 -2.94 -8.77 -3.04
N CYS A 50 -1.80 -8.20 -2.67
CA CYS A 50 -1.54 -6.77 -2.79
C CYS A 50 -1.68 -6.29 -4.25
N ALA A 51 -1.07 -7.01 -5.21
CA ALA A 51 -1.19 -6.70 -6.63
C ALA A 51 -2.64 -6.70 -7.12
N ALA A 52 -3.41 -7.72 -6.73
CA ALA A 52 -4.83 -7.81 -7.06
C ALA A 52 -5.64 -6.66 -6.41
N LEU A 53 -5.34 -6.30 -5.17
CA LEU A 53 -5.96 -5.19 -4.46
C LEU A 53 -5.69 -3.84 -5.14
N LEU A 54 -4.44 -3.55 -5.53
CA LEU A 54 -4.07 -2.31 -6.23
C LEU A 54 -4.76 -2.21 -7.60
N LYS A 55 -4.81 -3.32 -8.35
CA LYS A 55 -5.56 -3.43 -9.61
C LYS A 55 -7.04 -3.12 -9.41
N ASN A 56 -7.68 -3.77 -8.44
CA ASN A 56 -9.12 -3.64 -8.19
C ASN A 56 -9.48 -2.23 -7.69
N ALA A 57 -8.63 -1.64 -6.85
CA ALA A 57 -8.79 -0.28 -6.41
C ALA A 57 -8.54 0.75 -7.52
N ARG A 58 -7.96 0.34 -8.67
CA ARG A 58 -7.55 1.22 -9.78
C ARG A 58 -6.59 2.32 -9.30
N ILE A 59 -5.59 1.91 -8.52
CA ILE A 59 -4.51 2.79 -8.09
C ILE A 59 -3.74 3.28 -9.32
N ASP A 60 -3.32 4.54 -9.28
CA ASP A 60 -2.56 5.17 -10.36
C ASP A 60 -1.24 4.41 -10.60
N PRO A 61 -1.03 3.84 -11.79
CA PRO A 61 0.21 3.12 -12.10
C PRO A 61 1.46 4.00 -12.03
N ASP A 62 1.37 5.32 -12.20
CA ASP A 62 2.52 6.22 -12.12
C ASP A 62 3.13 6.28 -10.71
N LEU A 63 2.43 5.79 -9.69
CA LEU A 63 2.95 5.65 -8.33
C LEU A 63 4.15 4.71 -8.23
N VAL A 64 4.42 3.83 -9.21
CA VAL A 64 5.67 3.05 -9.22
C VAL A 64 6.92 3.93 -9.29
N ARG A 65 6.79 5.18 -9.75
CA ARG A 65 7.89 6.16 -9.74
C ARG A 65 8.36 6.49 -8.33
N SER A 66 7.48 6.49 -7.34
CA SER A 66 7.89 6.65 -5.93
C SER A 66 8.61 5.43 -5.37
N LEU A 67 8.58 4.30 -6.08
CA LEU A 67 9.37 3.10 -5.80
C LEU A 67 10.71 3.11 -6.53
N GLY A 68 11.04 4.19 -7.26
CA GLY A 68 12.23 4.28 -8.10
C GLY A 68 12.13 3.49 -9.40
N GLN A 69 10.92 3.18 -9.88
CA GLN A 69 10.70 2.39 -11.09
C GLN A 69 10.07 3.23 -12.20
N ASP A 70 10.36 2.90 -13.47
CA ASP A 70 9.65 3.48 -14.60
C ASP A 70 8.43 2.61 -14.98
N PRO A 71 7.21 3.18 -15.06
CA PRO A 71 6.03 2.54 -15.63
C PRO A 71 6.25 1.88 -16.99
N ALA A 72 7.15 2.43 -17.82
CA ALA A 72 7.46 1.90 -19.15
C ALA A 72 8.19 0.54 -19.09
N ASP A 73 8.87 0.23 -17.98
CA ASP A 73 9.60 -1.03 -17.77
C ASP A 73 8.71 -2.16 -17.22
N LEU A 74 7.40 -1.91 -17.10
CA LEU A 74 6.43 -2.83 -16.51
C LEU A 74 5.34 -3.21 -17.55
N PRO A 75 4.74 -4.42 -17.46
CA PRO A 75 3.74 -4.87 -18.43
C PRO A 75 2.48 -3.98 -18.43
N PRO A 76 2.20 -3.19 -19.49
CA PRO A 76 1.17 -2.15 -19.42
C PRO A 76 -0.26 -2.68 -19.49
N ARG A 77 -0.46 -3.86 -20.10
CA ARG A 77 -1.80 -4.45 -20.37
C ARG A 77 -2.33 -5.29 -19.20
N ASP A 78 -1.44 -6.00 -18.52
CA ASP A 78 -1.81 -6.84 -17.38
C ASP A 78 -1.53 -6.09 -16.09
N ARG A 79 -2.57 -5.44 -15.56
CA ARG A 79 -2.46 -4.63 -14.34
C ARG A 79 -2.11 -5.43 -13.10
N GLU A 80 -2.45 -6.72 -13.04
CA GLU A 80 -2.09 -7.54 -11.88
C GLU A 80 -0.62 -7.90 -11.94
N LYS A 81 -0.15 -8.34 -13.12
CA LYS A 81 1.26 -8.63 -13.36
C LYS A 81 2.13 -7.37 -13.23
N TYR A 82 1.64 -6.22 -13.68
CA TYR A 82 2.27 -4.90 -13.49
C TYR A 82 2.60 -4.66 -12.02
N TRP A 83 1.57 -4.72 -11.16
CA TRP A 83 1.75 -4.49 -9.73
C TRP A 83 2.58 -5.58 -9.07
N TYR A 84 2.37 -6.84 -9.43
CA TYR A 84 3.16 -7.94 -8.88
C TYR A 84 4.66 -7.74 -9.14
N ILE A 85 5.05 -7.42 -10.38
CA ILE A 85 6.45 -7.16 -10.72
C ILE A 85 6.97 -5.93 -9.96
N ALA A 86 6.19 -4.84 -9.92
CA ALA A 86 6.60 -3.63 -9.20
C ALA A 86 6.87 -3.90 -7.72
N LEU A 87 6.01 -4.70 -7.07
CA LEU A 87 6.15 -5.08 -5.67
C LEU A 87 7.36 -5.98 -5.43
N THR A 88 7.64 -6.93 -6.31
CA THR A 88 8.82 -7.82 -6.18
C THR A 88 10.15 -7.10 -6.37
N ARG A 89 10.16 -5.97 -7.10
CA ARG A 89 11.36 -5.14 -7.33
C ARG A 89 11.62 -4.13 -6.20
N PHE A 90 10.64 -3.88 -5.34
CA PHE A 90 10.74 -2.88 -4.28
C PHE A 90 11.05 -3.54 -2.93
N PRO A 91 12.04 -3.07 -2.14
CA PRO A 91 12.30 -3.59 -0.81
C PRO A 91 11.21 -3.10 0.17
N VAL A 92 10.08 -3.81 0.22
CA VAL A 92 8.90 -3.47 1.05
C VAL A 92 9.23 -3.36 2.55
N GLY A 93 10.29 -4.02 3.03
CA GLY A 93 10.79 -3.89 4.41
C GLY A 93 12.02 -2.99 4.57
N GLY A 94 12.44 -2.28 3.52
CA GLY A 94 13.59 -1.38 3.55
C GLY A 94 13.31 -0.08 4.30
N GLU A 95 14.37 0.65 4.63
CA GLU A 95 14.31 1.89 5.40
C GLU A 95 13.34 2.92 4.79
N ALA A 96 13.39 3.11 3.47
CA ALA A 96 12.48 4.03 2.77
C ALA A 96 11.00 3.66 2.97
N ALA A 97 10.67 2.37 3.00
CA ALA A 97 9.30 1.90 3.19
C ALA A 97 8.83 2.13 4.63
N ARG A 98 9.70 1.86 5.62
CA ARG A 98 9.40 2.07 7.05
C ARG A 98 9.28 3.55 7.40
N SER A 99 10.26 4.36 7.02
CA SER A 99 10.20 5.82 7.21
C SER A 99 8.94 6.43 6.57
N SER A 100 8.58 5.96 5.36
CA SER A 100 7.35 6.36 4.68
C SER A 100 6.08 5.93 5.45
N ALA A 101 6.07 4.73 6.04
CA ALA A 101 4.96 4.21 6.86
C ALA A 101 4.80 4.98 8.18
N VAL A 102 5.89 5.28 8.89
CA VAL A 102 5.87 6.12 10.10
C VAL A 102 5.25 7.48 9.79
N ALA A 103 5.66 8.11 8.69
CA ALA A 103 5.12 9.40 8.29
C ALA A 103 3.63 9.35 7.88
N MET A 104 3.10 8.18 7.51
CA MET A 104 1.66 7.99 7.27
C MET A 104 0.83 7.87 8.56
N GLY A 105 1.46 7.67 9.73
CA GLY A 105 0.77 7.42 11.01
C GLY A 105 -0.39 8.38 11.31
N PRO A 106 -0.21 9.72 11.17
CA PRO A 106 -1.31 10.67 11.38
C PRO A 106 -2.49 10.49 10.42
N TRP A 107 -2.22 10.16 9.16
CA TRP A 107 -3.25 9.92 8.16
C TRP A 107 -4.00 8.61 8.41
N LEU A 108 -3.29 7.54 8.77
CA LEU A 108 -3.88 6.25 9.17
C LEU A 108 -4.80 6.42 10.39
N SER A 109 -4.35 7.19 11.38
CA SER A 109 -5.14 7.50 12.58
C SER A 109 -6.41 8.28 12.24
N LYS A 110 -6.31 9.29 11.36
CA LYS A 110 -7.48 10.05 10.87
C LYS A 110 -8.46 9.19 10.09
N ALA A 111 -7.97 8.14 9.42
CA ALA A 111 -8.79 7.14 8.74
C ALA A 111 -9.40 6.09 9.71
N GLY A 112 -9.16 6.20 11.02
CA GLY A 112 -9.70 5.28 12.02
C GLY A 112 -8.98 3.92 12.06
N LEU A 113 -7.73 3.87 11.59
CA LEU A 113 -6.91 2.66 11.53
C LEU A 113 -5.73 2.75 12.48
N LEU A 114 -5.47 1.63 13.15
CA LEU A 114 -4.28 1.38 13.94
C LEU A 114 -3.44 0.34 13.20
N VAL A 115 -2.13 0.57 13.12
CA VAL A 115 -1.21 -0.36 12.47
C VAL A 115 -0.19 -0.82 13.50
N SER A 116 0.00 -2.13 13.60
CA SER A 116 1.02 -2.72 14.47
C SER A 116 2.40 -2.31 13.97
N ASP A 117 3.19 -1.65 14.82
CA ASP A 117 4.60 -1.35 14.60
C ASP A 117 4.91 -0.74 13.21
N LEU A 118 4.82 0.58 13.10
CA LEU A 118 5.11 1.30 11.85
C LEU A 118 6.61 1.40 11.51
N GLY A 119 7.49 1.02 12.44
CA GLY A 119 8.95 1.13 12.34
C GLY A 119 9.67 -0.15 11.97
#